data_AF-A0A961ATE1-F1
#
_entry.id   AF-A0A961ATE1-F1
#
_cell.length_a   1.000
_cell.length_b   1.000
_cell.length_c   1.000
_cell.angle_alpha   90.00
_cell.angle_beta   90.00
_cell.angle_gamma   90.00
#
_symmetry.space_group_name_H-M   'P 1'
#
loop_
_entity.id
_entity.type
_entity.pdbx_description
1 polymer ?
#
loop_
_entity_poly.entity_id
_entity_poly.type
_entity_poly.pdbx_seq_one_letter_code
_entity_poly.pdbx_strand_id
1 'polypeptide(L)'
;MMRHSLFANSFWMFCALALAAVSLAPSANAQDETANVARDLLGKHKSSLVVVTVEGRLTTTTDGDPLPDQQQQRRTLGVTIRPTGLIVISNAAVDPSVGLAGQKARLGEKVVTIQSAKTVFEKVEISYGDATVLAGTVIGQDVDADVAFVLPDAAEAERKGKTFEDFIDLGSAALSQPADEVVGLSRSSAAYGYMPTVIVGRVTGVFESDRHYFVTTAGTAQGIPIFATDGRVVGVTLERIIENKRSNILGTLAAGSIQILADLAIERHSKEAGAATPPAAAPAAPAAEGSSGN
;
A
#
# COMPACT_ATOMS: atom_id res chain seq x y z
N MET A 1 -7.69 -80.04 59.20
CA MET A 1 -8.07 -78.68 59.61
C MET A 1 -7.62 -77.73 58.51
N MET A 2 -8.55 -76.90 57.99
CA MET A 2 -8.39 -75.60 57.32
C MET A 2 -7.43 -75.50 56.11
N ARG A 3 -7.90 -75.34 54.86
CA ARG A 3 -8.53 -74.19 54.16
C ARG A 3 -7.56 -73.07 53.72
N HIS A 4 -7.83 -72.58 52.50
CA HIS A 4 -7.46 -71.30 51.85
C HIS A 4 -6.16 -71.30 51.03
N SER A 5 -6.21 -71.43 49.69
CA SER A 5 -6.58 -70.43 48.65
C SER A 5 -5.50 -69.37 48.41
N LEU A 6 -5.02 -69.26 47.17
CA LEU A 6 -4.75 -67.98 46.47
C LEU A 6 -4.31 -68.28 45.02
N PHE A 7 -5.32 -68.42 44.16
CA PHE A 7 -5.26 -67.99 42.77
C PHE A 7 -5.33 -66.46 42.74
N ALA A 8 -4.86 -65.87 41.64
CA ALA A 8 -4.96 -64.45 41.23
C ALA A 8 -3.75 -63.57 41.55
N ASN A 9 -2.90 -63.33 40.54
CA ASN A 9 -2.39 -62.00 40.19
C ASN A 9 -1.52 -62.02 38.92
N SER A 10 -2.13 -62.30 37.75
CA SER A 10 -1.44 -62.16 36.46
C SER A 10 -2.28 -61.46 35.39
N PHE A 11 -3.26 -60.64 35.78
CA PHE A 11 -4.16 -59.95 34.85
C PHE A 11 -4.02 -58.41 34.85
N TRP A 12 -3.20 -57.84 35.72
CA TRP A 12 -3.06 -56.37 35.89
C TRP A 12 -1.82 -55.76 35.24
N MET A 13 -1.12 -56.51 34.38
CA MET A 13 0.12 -56.04 33.73
C MET A 13 0.01 -56.02 32.20
N PHE A 14 -1.20 -55.78 31.67
CA PHE A 14 -1.41 -55.54 30.23
C PHE A 14 -2.28 -54.31 29.91
N CYS A 15 -2.89 -53.64 30.91
CA CYS A 15 -3.70 -52.43 30.67
C CYS A 15 -2.92 -51.11 30.76
N ALA A 16 -1.68 -51.10 31.24
CA ALA A 16 -0.90 -49.86 31.42
C ALA A 16 -0.14 -49.41 30.15
N LEU A 17 -0.09 -50.22 29.09
CA LEU A 17 0.63 -49.87 27.84
C LEU A 17 -0.29 -49.43 26.68
N ALA A 18 -1.61 -49.44 26.88
CA ALA A 18 -2.57 -49.00 25.86
C ALA A 18 -3.02 -47.53 26.03
N LEU A 19 -2.60 -46.86 27.11
CA LEU A 19 -2.98 -45.47 27.43
C LEU A 19 -1.85 -44.45 27.22
N ALA A 20 -0.79 -44.82 26.48
CA ALA A 20 0.31 -43.93 26.11
C ALA A 20 0.36 -43.59 24.61
N ALA A 21 -0.62 -44.06 23.82
CA ALA A 21 -0.60 -43.97 22.35
C ALA A 21 -1.61 -42.98 21.73
N VAL A 22 -2.32 -42.17 22.53
CA VAL A 22 -3.43 -41.31 22.03
C VAL A 22 -3.15 -39.80 22.13
N SER A 23 -1.94 -39.37 22.53
CA SER A 23 -1.61 -37.93 22.64
C SER A 23 -0.75 -37.37 21.50
N LEU A 24 -0.51 -38.13 20.43
CA LEU A 24 0.11 -37.62 19.19
C LEU A 24 -0.99 -37.25 18.18
N ALA A 25 -1.78 -36.22 18.51
CA ALA A 25 -2.70 -35.57 17.58
C ALA A 25 -2.12 -34.21 17.12
N PRO A 26 -2.50 -33.72 15.93
CA PRO A 26 -1.61 -33.08 14.97
C PRO A 26 -1.36 -31.59 15.26
N SER A 27 -0.15 -31.25 15.69
CA SER A 27 0.29 -29.85 15.78
C SER A 27 0.67 -29.24 14.42
N ALA A 28 0.57 -30.02 13.33
CA ALA A 28 1.01 -29.62 11.99
C ALA A 28 -0.06 -28.86 11.17
N ASN A 29 -1.34 -28.95 11.52
CA ASN A 29 -2.42 -28.45 10.65
C ASN A 29 -2.52 -26.92 10.57
N ALA A 30 -2.23 -26.19 11.65
CA ALA A 30 -2.41 -24.73 11.67
C ALA A 30 -1.38 -24.00 10.79
N GLN A 31 -0.13 -24.48 10.75
CA GLN A 31 0.89 -23.89 9.90
C GLN A 31 0.63 -24.17 8.41
N ASP A 32 0.11 -25.35 8.09
CA ASP A 32 -0.30 -25.71 6.73
C ASP A 32 -1.50 -24.88 6.26
N GLU A 33 -2.44 -24.56 7.15
CA GLU A 33 -3.60 -23.71 6.86
C GLU A 33 -3.18 -22.28 6.49
N THR A 34 -2.36 -21.62 7.32
CA THR A 34 -1.89 -20.25 7.02
C THR A 34 -1.03 -20.21 5.77
N ALA A 35 -0.22 -21.25 5.51
CA ALA A 35 0.55 -21.36 4.27
C ALA A 35 -0.33 -21.53 3.02
N ASN A 36 -1.45 -22.25 3.13
CA ASN A 36 -2.44 -22.37 2.05
C ASN A 36 -3.08 -21.02 1.76
N VAL A 37 -3.57 -20.32 2.80
CA VAL A 37 -4.15 -18.98 2.68
C VAL A 37 -3.17 -18.01 2.02
N ALA A 38 -1.90 -18.02 2.45
CA ALA A 38 -0.87 -17.15 1.89
C ALA A 38 -0.61 -17.42 0.40
N ARG A 39 -0.60 -18.69 -0.03
CA ARG A 39 -0.46 -19.06 -1.44
C ARG A 39 -1.68 -18.63 -2.26
N ASP A 40 -2.87 -18.80 -1.73
CA ASP A 40 -4.11 -18.40 -2.40
C ASP A 40 -4.20 -16.89 -2.57
N LEU A 41 -3.87 -16.13 -1.52
CA LEU A 41 -3.79 -14.67 -1.55
C LEU A 41 -2.77 -14.18 -2.59
N LEU A 42 -1.56 -14.75 -2.61
CA LEU A 42 -0.55 -14.38 -3.61
C LEU A 42 -1.03 -14.72 -5.02
N GLY A 43 -1.63 -15.89 -5.22
CA GLY A 43 -2.18 -16.32 -6.50
C GLY A 43 -3.24 -15.36 -7.03
N LYS A 44 -4.15 -14.92 -6.16
CA LYS A 44 -5.26 -14.01 -6.45
C LYS A 44 -4.83 -12.56 -6.68
N HIS A 45 -3.85 -12.06 -5.92
CA HIS A 45 -3.55 -10.62 -5.87
C HIS A 45 -2.20 -10.21 -6.47
N LYS A 46 -1.38 -11.15 -6.96
CA LYS A 46 -0.05 -10.83 -7.56
C LYS A 46 -0.10 -9.80 -8.69
N SER A 47 -1.20 -9.75 -9.45
CA SER A 47 -1.42 -8.79 -10.54
C SER A 47 -1.76 -7.38 -10.05
N SER A 48 -2.26 -7.26 -8.81
CA SER A 48 -2.59 -5.98 -8.15
C SER A 48 -1.34 -5.30 -7.59
N LEU A 49 -0.28 -6.04 -7.32
CA LEU A 49 0.99 -5.50 -6.83
C LEU A 49 1.69 -4.77 -7.97
N VAL A 50 2.23 -3.58 -7.72
CA VAL A 50 2.88 -2.78 -8.76
C VAL A 50 4.20 -2.20 -8.28
N VAL A 51 5.04 -1.85 -9.24
CA VAL A 51 6.23 -1.04 -9.03
C VAL A 51 5.98 0.31 -9.70
N VAL A 52 6.04 1.38 -8.94
CA VAL A 52 5.82 2.74 -9.44
C VAL A 52 7.15 3.47 -9.47
N THR A 53 7.53 3.98 -10.64
CA THR A 53 8.68 4.88 -10.80
C THR A 53 8.16 6.28 -11.04
N VAL A 54 8.60 7.23 -10.23
CA VAL A 54 8.21 8.64 -10.31
C VAL A 54 9.46 9.48 -10.57
N GLU A 55 9.39 10.30 -11.60
CA GLU A 55 10.36 11.34 -11.88
C GLU A 55 9.75 12.70 -11.57
N GLY A 56 10.50 13.53 -10.86
CA GLY A 56 10.05 14.86 -10.52
C GLY A 56 11.19 15.79 -10.19
N ARG A 57 10.86 17.07 -10.10
CA ARG A 57 11.80 18.14 -9.78
C ARG A 57 11.55 18.63 -8.37
N LEU A 58 12.57 18.54 -7.54
CA LEU A 58 12.57 19.09 -6.19
C LEU A 58 13.05 20.54 -6.24
N THR A 59 12.22 21.45 -5.77
CA THR A 59 12.55 22.86 -5.55
C THR A 59 12.52 23.16 -4.05
N THR A 60 13.43 24.02 -3.58
CA THR A 60 13.50 24.38 -2.16
C THR A 60 13.74 25.87 -1.97
N THR A 61 13.14 26.43 -0.93
CA THR A 61 13.42 27.77 -0.45
C THR A 61 14.19 27.67 0.86
N THR A 62 15.20 28.51 1.04
CA THR A 62 16.06 28.52 2.24
C THR A 62 16.03 29.90 2.92
N ASP A 63 16.63 29.99 4.11
CA ASP A 63 16.91 31.25 4.81
C ASP A 63 18.05 32.08 4.20
N GLY A 64 18.66 31.60 3.12
CA GLY A 64 19.73 32.28 2.39
C GLY A 64 19.59 32.04 0.89
N ASP A 65 20.68 31.63 0.25
CA ASP A 65 20.67 31.33 -1.19
C ASP A 65 19.84 30.05 -1.46
N PRO A 66 18.94 30.06 -2.46
CA PRO A 66 18.15 28.88 -2.80
C PRO A 66 19.06 27.75 -3.26
N LEU A 67 18.71 26.50 -2.92
CA LEU A 67 19.42 25.34 -3.44
C LEU A 67 19.01 25.12 -4.91
N PRO A 68 19.94 24.64 -5.76
CA PRO A 68 19.62 24.35 -7.14
C PRO A 68 18.57 23.24 -7.23
N ASP A 69 17.61 23.41 -8.14
CA ASP A 69 16.62 22.39 -8.47
C ASP A 69 17.28 21.03 -8.71
N GLN A 70 16.70 19.99 -8.14
CA GLN A 70 17.22 18.63 -8.27
C GLN A 70 16.21 17.78 -9.04
N GLN A 71 16.64 17.19 -10.16
CA GLN A 71 15.89 16.10 -10.77
C GLN A 71 16.00 14.88 -9.86
N GLN A 72 14.87 14.23 -9.59
CA GLN A 72 14.80 13.06 -8.74
C GLN A 72 14.02 11.97 -9.46
N GLN A 73 14.60 10.78 -9.48
CA GLN A 73 13.91 9.56 -9.87
C GLN A 73 13.79 8.68 -8.63
N ARG A 74 12.57 8.33 -8.25
CA ARG A 74 12.24 7.49 -7.11
C ARG A 74 11.42 6.31 -7.56
N ARG A 75 11.58 5.20 -6.86
CA ARG A 75 10.84 3.96 -7.14
C ARG A 75 10.32 3.38 -5.85
N THR A 76 9.07 2.96 -5.87
CA THR A 76 8.39 2.35 -4.73
C THR A 76 7.51 1.19 -5.17
N LEU A 77 7.12 0.35 -4.21
CA LEU A 77 6.03 -0.59 -4.38
C LEU A 77 4.69 0.13 -4.17
N GLY A 78 3.66 -0.43 -4.77
CA GLY A 78 2.28 0.01 -4.60
C GLY A 78 1.30 -1.12 -4.84
N VAL A 79 0.03 -0.81 -4.64
CA VAL A 79 -1.04 -1.77 -4.90
C VAL A 79 -2.27 -1.13 -5.51
N THR A 80 -2.85 -1.80 -6.51
CA THR A 80 -4.11 -1.41 -7.13
C THR A 80 -5.29 -1.71 -6.21
N ILE A 81 -6.11 -0.70 -5.95
CA ILE A 81 -7.19 -0.71 -4.93
C ILE A 81 -8.58 -0.42 -5.50
N ARG A 82 -8.70 -0.19 -6.81
CA ARG A 82 -9.97 0.08 -7.50
C ARG A 82 -10.02 -0.58 -8.88
N PRO A 83 -11.23 -0.85 -9.43
CA PRO A 83 -11.42 -1.30 -10.81
C PRO A 83 -10.93 -0.30 -11.87
N THR A 84 -10.76 0.98 -11.50
CA THR A 84 -10.18 2.01 -12.38
C THR A 84 -8.67 1.90 -12.52
N GLY A 85 -8.02 0.99 -11.79
CA GLY A 85 -6.57 0.89 -11.73
C GLY A 85 -5.93 1.84 -10.72
N LEU A 86 -6.70 2.55 -9.88
CA LEU A 86 -6.16 3.43 -8.84
C LEU A 86 -5.19 2.66 -7.94
N ILE A 87 -4.00 3.21 -7.75
CA ILE A 87 -2.93 2.63 -6.96
C ILE A 87 -2.68 3.49 -5.72
N VAL A 88 -2.46 2.82 -4.59
CA VAL A 88 -1.92 3.45 -3.37
C VAL A 88 -0.42 3.16 -3.24
N ILE A 89 0.35 4.18 -2.88
CA ILE A 89 1.77 4.12 -2.57
C ILE A 89 2.09 4.95 -1.31
N SER A 90 3.27 4.73 -0.74
CA SER A 90 3.84 5.65 0.27
C SER A 90 4.22 6.97 -0.39
N ASN A 91 3.77 8.08 0.21
CA ASN A 91 4.08 9.41 -0.28
C ASN A 91 5.57 9.75 -0.13
N ALA A 92 6.13 9.53 1.05
CA ALA A 92 7.53 9.77 1.40
C ALA A 92 8.51 8.92 0.57
N ALA A 93 8.03 7.84 -0.05
CA ALA A 93 8.81 7.03 -0.99
C ALA A 93 9.12 7.77 -2.29
N VAL A 94 8.17 8.60 -2.77
CA VAL A 94 8.23 9.25 -4.09
C VAL A 94 8.37 10.77 -4.02
N ASP A 95 7.98 11.38 -2.90
CA ASP A 95 8.09 12.81 -2.66
C ASP A 95 9.26 13.13 -1.72
N PRO A 96 10.43 13.50 -2.25
CA PRO A 96 11.60 13.85 -1.44
C PRO A 96 11.41 15.13 -0.62
N SER A 97 10.36 15.93 -0.87
CA SER A 97 10.10 17.16 -0.10
C SER A 97 9.59 16.89 1.31
N VAL A 98 9.02 15.70 1.55
CA VAL A 98 8.46 15.28 2.84
C VAL A 98 9.55 15.29 3.91
N GLY A 99 9.35 16.11 4.94
CA GLY A 99 10.26 16.23 6.08
C GLY A 99 11.55 17.03 5.83
N LEU A 100 11.68 17.73 4.69
CA LEU A 100 12.83 18.61 4.44
C LEU A 100 12.74 19.95 5.16
N ALA A 101 11.52 20.46 5.40
CA ALA A 101 11.34 21.74 6.09
C ALA A 101 12.00 21.70 7.48
N GLY A 102 12.79 22.73 7.79
CA GLY A 102 13.59 22.84 9.01
C GLY A 102 14.90 22.02 9.02
N GLN A 103 15.20 21.24 7.98
CA GLN A 103 16.49 20.57 7.88
C GLN A 103 17.59 21.55 7.47
N LYS A 104 18.80 21.29 7.98
CA LYS A 104 20.01 22.05 7.61
C LYS A 104 20.67 21.41 6.40
N ALA A 105 20.88 22.19 5.35
CA ALA A 105 21.62 21.79 4.16
C ALA A 105 22.96 22.54 4.10
N ARG A 106 23.99 21.87 3.58
CA ARG A 106 25.32 22.48 3.41
C ARG A 106 25.52 22.90 1.97
N LEU A 107 25.76 24.19 1.75
CA LEU A 107 26.09 24.76 0.44
C LEU A 107 27.52 25.29 0.50
N GLY A 108 28.48 24.44 0.12
CA GLY A 108 29.91 24.70 0.30
C GLY A 108 30.29 24.82 1.78
N GLU A 109 30.76 25.99 2.20
CA GLU A 109 31.09 26.29 3.60
C GLU A 109 29.89 26.82 4.41
N LYS A 110 28.79 27.21 3.76
CA LYS A 110 27.60 27.76 4.42
C LYS A 110 26.64 26.64 4.80
N VAL A 111 25.95 26.84 5.93
CA VAL A 111 24.82 26.01 6.36
C VAL A 111 23.57 26.86 6.25
N VAL A 112 22.61 26.40 5.44
CA VAL A 112 21.30 27.04 5.24
C VAL A 112 20.21 26.16 5.80
N THR A 113 19.11 26.76 6.24
CA THR A 113 17.93 26.06 6.71
C THR A 113 16.88 26.02 5.60
N ILE A 114 16.37 24.84 5.28
CA ILE A 114 15.28 24.69 4.31
C ILE A 114 14.00 25.22 4.96
N GLN A 115 13.41 26.26 4.38
CA GLN A 115 12.13 26.83 4.83
C GLN A 115 10.95 26.05 4.27
N SER A 116 11.03 25.69 2.98
CA SER A 116 10.03 24.89 2.31
C SER A 116 10.66 24.08 1.18
N ALA A 117 10.00 22.99 0.83
CA ALA A 117 10.37 22.13 -0.27
C ALA A 117 9.11 21.72 -1.02
N LYS A 118 9.20 21.58 -2.33
CA LYS A 118 8.10 21.10 -3.16
C LYS A 118 8.65 20.18 -4.24
N THR A 119 7.97 19.06 -4.46
CA THR A 119 8.21 18.20 -5.61
C THR A 119 7.15 18.48 -6.67
N VAL A 120 7.59 18.68 -7.91
CA VAL A 120 6.71 18.68 -9.09
C VAL A 120 6.90 17.34 -9.79
N PHE A 121 5.86 16.50 -9.78
CA PHE A 121 5.90 15.23 -10.51
C PHE A 121 5.77 15.49 -12.02
N GLU A 122 6.72 14.95 -12.78
CA GLU A 122 6.81 15.18 -14.22
C GLU A 122 6.43 13.93 -15.01
N LYS A 123 6.79 12.75 -14.51
CA LYS A 123 6.54 11.47 -15.18
C LYS A 123 6.31 10.37 -14.14
N VAL A 124 5.31 9.54 -14.39
CA VAL A 124 5.03 8.35 -13.58
C VAL A 124 4.91 7.14 -14.50
N GLU A 125 5.65 6.09 -14.18
CA GLU A 125 5.58 4.78 -14.83
C GLU A 125 5.13 3.73 -13.83
N ILE A 126 4.17 2.91 -14.24
CA ILE A 126 3.57 1.85 -13.45
C ILE A 126 3.90 0.52 -14.13
N SER A 127 4.69 -0.32 -13.45
CA SER A 127 4.96 -1.68 -13.90
C SER A 127 4.15 -2.68 -13.08
N TYR A 128 3.35 -3.47 -13.79
CA TYR A 128 2.58 -4.58 -13.21
C TYR A 128 3.39 -5.88 -13.19
N GLY A 129 4.73 -5.81 -13.29
CA GLY A 129 5.64 -6.96 -13.09
C GLY A 129 5.55 -8.04 -14.16
N ASP A 130 4.60 -7.86 -15.06
CA ASP A 130 4.56 -8.38 -16.42
C ASP A 130 5.35 -7.42 -17.34
N ALA A 131 5.28 -7.65 -18.65
CA ALA A 131 5.85 -6.74 -19.64
C ALA A 131 5.08 -5.41 -19.79
N THR A 132 3.98 -5.21 -19.04
CA THR A 132 3.13 -4.04 -19.14
C THR A 132 3.68 -2.91 -18.27
N VAL A 133 4.05 -1.82 -18.94
CA VAL A 133 4.32 -0.53 -18.30
C VAL A 133 3.27 0.45 -18.79
N LEU A 134 2.62 1.17 -17.87
CA LEU A 134 1.67 2.24 -18.19
C LEU A 134 2.20 3.57 -17.67
N ALA A 135 1.94 4.66 -18.39
CA ALA A 135 2.03 5.99 -17.80
C ALA A 135 0.93 6.18 -16.75
N GLY A 136 1.17 7.09 -15.81
CA GLY A 136 0.17 7.48 -14.83
C GLY A 136 0.35 8.90 -14.32
N THR A 137 -0.51 9.28 -13.39
CA THR A 137 -0.52 10.60 -12.77
C THR A 137 -0.76 10.46 -11.27
N VAL A 138 -0.03 11.21 -10.45
CA VAL A 138 -0.35 11.36 -9.02
C VAL A 138 -1.56 12.28 -8.92
N ILE A 139 -2.69 11.77 -8.43
CA ILE A 139 -3.96 12.51 -8.37
C ILE A 139 -4.27 13.08 -6.99
N GLY A 140 -3.49 12.71 -5.98
CA GLY A 140 -3.66 13.21 -4.62
C GLY A 140 -2.61 12.66 -3.66
N GLN A 141 -2.34 13.44 -2.62
CA GLN A 141 -1.41 13.11 -1.54
C GLN A 141 -2.05 13.46 -0.19
N ASP A 142 -1.77 12.67 0.84
CA ASP A 142 -1.98 12.98 2.24
C ASP A 142 -0.63 12.75 2.95
N VAL A 143 0.03 13.86 3.30
CA VAL A 143 1.39 13.82 3.86
C VAL A 143 1.39 13.19 5.26
N ASP A 144 0.39 13.48 6.09
CA ASP A 144 0.32 12.98 7.47
C ASP A 144 0.07 11.47 7.52
N ALA A 145 -0.71 10.96 6.57
CA ALA A 145 -0.97 9.53 6.41
C ALA A 145 0.13 8.78 5.65
N ASP A 146 1.09 9.50 5.07
CA ASP A 146 2.07 8.99 4.12
C ASP A 146 1.44 8.30 2.90
N VAL A 147 0.35 8.83 2.36
CA VAL A 147 -0.36 8.23 1.23
C VAL A 147 -0.25 9.11 -0.01
N ALA A 148 0.04 8.50 -1.16
CA ALA A 148 -0.21 9.09 -2.46
C ALA A 148 -1.00 8.13 -3.36
N PHE A 149 -1.82 8.71 -4.24
CA PHE A 149 -2.67 7.96 -5.17
C PHE A 149 -2.23 8.19 -6.60
N VAL A 150 -2.02 7.10 -7.33
CA VAL A 150 -1.62 7.11 -8.73
C VAL A 150 -2.72 6.52 -9.59
N LEU A 151 -3.14 7.24 -10.62
CA LEU A 151 -4.10 6.75 -11.61
C LEU A 151 -3.35 6.45 -12.92
N PRO A 152 -3.49 5.24 -13.49
CA PRO A 152 -2.93 4.93 -14.80
C PRO A 152 -3.66 5.70 -15.91
N ASP A 153 -2.97 5.94 -17.03
CA ASP A 153 -3.59 6.51 -18.23
C ASP A 153 -4.60 5.51 -18.82
N ALA A 154 -5.88 5.88 -18.81
CA ALA A 154 -6.96 5.00 -19.24
C ALA A 154 -6.89 4.63 -20.72
N ALA A 155 -6.50 5.57 -21.59
CA ALA A 155 -6.40 5.31 -23.02
C ALA A 155 -5.22 4.39 -23.35
N GLU A 156 -4.11 4.51 -22.62
CA GLU A 156 -2.97 3.61 -22.73
C GLU A 156 -3.30 2.21 -22.20
N ALA A 157 -3.99 2.12 -21.07
CA ALA A 157 -4.48 0.86 -20.53
C ALA A 157 -5.37 0.14 -21.56
N GLU A 158 -6.32 0.85 -22.18
CA GLU A 158 -7.19 0.30 -23.23
C GLU A 158 -6.39 -0.17 -24.46
N ARG A 159 -5.48 0.66 -24.99
CA ARG A 159 -4.64 0.28 -26.15
C ARG A 159 -3.79 -0.96 -25.88
N LYS A 160 -3.36 -1.16 -24.63
CA LYS A 160 -2.55 -2.32 -24.21
C LYS A 160 -3.39 -3.49 -23.71
N GLY A 161 -4.72 -3.38 -23.73
CA GLY A 161 -5.63 -4.42 -23.23
C GLY A 161 -5.48 -4.72 -21.74
N LYS A 162 -5.00 -3.76 -20.94
CA LYS A 162 -4.82 -3.94 -19.50
C LYS A 162 -6.16 -3.73 -18.80
N THR A 163 -6.65 -4.76 -18.13
CA THR A 163 -7.76 -4.68 -17.18
C THR A 163 -7.23 -4.67 -15.75
N PHE A 164 -8.00 -4.10 -14.83
CA PHE A 164 -7.68 -3.99 -13.41
C PHE A 164 -8.64 -4.82 -12.55
N GLU A 165 -9.06 -5.98 -13.05
CA GLU A 165 -10.00 -6.89 -12.36
C GLU A 165 -9.42 -7.42 -11.05
N ASP A 166 -8.11 -7.69 -11.04
CA ASP A 166 -7.36 -8.02 -9.85
C ASP A 166 -7.00 -6.72 -9.10
N PHE A 167 -7.89 -6.23 -8.26
CA PHE A 167 -7.61 -5.14 -7.30
C PHE A 167 -7.88 -5.61 -5.86
N ILE A 168 -7.28 -4.92 -4.88
CA ILE A 168 -7.58 -5.15 -3.46
C ILE A 168 -8.73 -4.24 -3.05
N ASP A 169 -9.87 -4.84 -2.69
CA ASP A 169 -11.01 -4.09 -2.16
C ASP A 169 -10.81 -3.70 -0.70
N LEU A 170 -10.46 -2.42 -0.49
CA LEU A 170 -10.28 -1.83 0.84
C LEU A 170 -11.61 -1.63 1.61
N GLY A 171 -12.77 -1.78 0.97
CA GLY A 171 -14.07 -1.77 1.65
C GLY A 171 -14.30 -2.99 2.55
N SER A 172 -13.58 -4.08 2.29
CA SER A 172 -13.64 -5.34 3.04
C SER A 172 -12.65 -5.39 4.22
N ALA A 173 -12.56 -4.30 4.99
CA ALA A 173 -11.53 -4.16 6.02
C ALA A 173 -11.63 -5.24 7.12
N ALA A 174 -10.48 -5.84 7.46
CA ALA A 174 -10.32 -6.69 8.63
C ALA A 174 -9.98 -5.83 9.86
N LEU A 175 -10.55 -6.19 11.00
CA LEU A 175 -9.98 -5.81 12.29
C LEU A 175 -8.98 -6.91 12.68
N SER A 176 -7.83 -6.51 13.21
CA SER A 176 -6.83 -7.45 13.72
C SER A 176 -6.34 -7.00 15.08
N GLN A 177 -5.98 -7.97 15.91
CA GLN A 177 -5.50 -7.79 17.26
C GLN A 177 -4.04 -8.23 17.37
N PRO A 178 -3.30 -7.78 18.40
CA PRO A 178 -1.95 -8.27 18.63
C PRO A 178 -1.93 -9.81 18.72
N ALA A 179 -0.89 -10.39 18.15
CA ALA A 179 -0.67 -11.82 17.94
C ALA A 179 -1.51 -12.50 16.85
N ASP A 180 -2.49 -11.84 16.22
CA ASP A 180 -3.19 -12.39 15.05
C ASP A 180 -2.21 -12.61 13.90
N GLU A 181 -2.38 -13.73 13.18
CA GLU A 181 -1.61 -14.03 11.98
C GLU A 181 -2.08 -13.18 10.81
N VAL A 182 -1.11 -12.71 10.03
CA VAL A 182 -1.34 -11.87 8.86
C VAL A 182 -0.41 -12.26 7.72
N VAL A 183 -0.84 -11.95 6.51
CA VAL A 183 -0.11 -12.22 5.27
C VAL A 183 0.20 -10.89 4.58
N GLY A 184 1.48 -10.63 4.34
CA GLY A 184 1.95 -9.50 3.54
C GLY A 184 2.29 -9.95 2.13
N LEU A 185 1.78 -9.24 1.12
CA LEU A 185 2.10 -9.49 -0.29
C LEU A 185 2.98 -8.37 -0.82
N SER A 186 4.04 -8.73 -1.53
CA SER A 186 5.04 -7.75 -1.99
C SER A 186 5.63 -8.18 -3.33
N ARG A 187 6.54 -7.37 -3.85
CA ARG A 187 7.45 -7.75 -4.92
C ARG A 187 8.87 -7.71 -4.43
N SER A 188 9.65 -8.67 -4.92
CA SER A 188 11.10 -8.70 -4.71
C SER A 188 11.76 -7.48 -5.36
N SER A 189 13.04 -7.27 -5.06
CA SER A 189 13.81 -6.19 -5.67
C SER A 189 14.02 -6.41 -7.18
N ALA A 190 14.51 -5.37 -7.86
CA ALA A 190 14.90 -5.45 -9.27
C ALA A 190 15.88 -6.59 -9.57
N ALA A 191 16.72 -6.97 -8.60
CA ALA A 191 17.69 -8.06 -8.74
C ALA A 191 17.05 -9.42 -9.01
N TYR A 192 15.78 -9.60 -8.61
CA TYR A 192 14.98 -10.79 -8.86
C TYR A 192 13.83 -10.54 -9.84
N GLY A 193 13.91 -9.45 -10.62
CA GLY A 193 12.91 -9.12 -11.63
C GLY A 193 11.54 -8.76 -11.07
N TYR A 194 11.46 -8.26 -9.83
CA TYR A 194 10.20 -7.92 -9.16
C TYR A 194 9.18 -9.07 -9.07
N MET A 195 9.66 -10.32 -8.95
CA MET A 195 8.79 -11.47 -8.73
C MET A 195 7.87 -11.23 -7.52
N PRO A 196 6.59 -11.64 -7.58
CA PRO A 196 5.69 -11.59 -6.43
C PRO A 196 6.22 -12.43 -5.26
N THR A 197 6.10 -11.90 -4.05
CA THR A 197 6.59 -12.52 -2.81
C THR A 197 5.53 -12.44 -1.73
N VAL A 198 5.58 -13.35 -0.77
CA VAL A 198 4.65 -13.44 0.34
C VAL A 198 5.40 -13.64 1.64
N ILE A 199 4.94 -12.99 2.70
CA ILE A 199 5.46 -13.12 4.05
C ILE A 199 4.28 -13.37 5.00
N VAL A 200 4.36 -14.45 5.78
CA VAL A 200 3.46 -14.68 6.91
C VAL A 200 4.09 -14.05 8.14
N GLY A 201 3.31 -13.30 8.89
CA GLY A 201 3.75 -12.68 10.13
C GLY A 201 2.59 -12.54 11.09
N ARG A 202 2.76 -11.64 12.05
CA ARG A 202 1.76 -11.32 13.08
C ARG A 202 1.62 -9.82 13.24
N VAL A 203 0.43 -9.39 13.66
CA VAL A 203 0.27 -8.09 14.27
C VAL A 203 0.99 -8.10 15.62
N THR A 204 1.88 -7.14 15.84
CA THR A 204 2.64 -6.98 17.10
C THR A 204 2.09 -5.86 17.95
N GLY A 205 1.28 -4.97 17.38
CA GLY A 205 0.65 -3.88 18.09
C GLY A 205 -0.45 -3.23 17.28
N VAL A 206 -1.41 -2.63 17.98
CA VAL A 206 -2.48 -1.81 17.41
C VAL A 206 -2.35 -0.43 18.01
N PHE A 207 -2.29 0.59 17.15
CA PHE A 207 -2.27 1.98 17.57
C PHE A 207 -3.60 2.62 17.16
N GLU A 208 -4.39 2.94 18.18
CA GLU A 208 -5.68 3.60 18.04
C GLU A 208 -5.47 5.12 18.16
N SER A 209 -5.62 5.83 17.05
CA SER A 209 -5.72 7.29 17.03
C SER A 209 -6.85 7.71 16.09
N ASP A 210 -6.85 8.97 15.65
CA ASP A 210 -7.64 9.44 14.52
C ASP A 210 -7.52 8.55 13.27
N ARG A 211 -6.36 7.91 13.08
CA ARG A 211 -6.06 6.97 12.02
C ARG A 211 -5.55 5.68 12.66
N HIS A 212 -6.25 4.58 12.41
CA HIS A 212 -5.85 3.28 12.97
C HIS A 212 -4.61 2.74 12.24
N TYR A 213 -3.59 2.38 13.00
CA TYR A 213 -2.38 1.72 12.48
C TYR A 213 -2.17 0.38 13.15
N PHE A 214 -1.64 -0.57 12.38
CA PHE A 214 -1.14 -1.84 12.85
C PHE A 214 0.37 -1.87 12.72
N VAL A 215 1.05 -2.42 13.71
CA VAL A 215 2.47 -2.79 13.60
C VAL A 215 2.50 -4.28 13.31
N THR A 216 3.18 -4.69 12.24
CA THR A 216 3.18 -6.08 11.80
C THR A 216 4.58 -6.54 11.40
N THR A 217 4.83 -7.84 11.50
CA THR A 217 6.07 -8.47 11.02
C THR A 217 5.99 -8.88 9.55
N ALA A 218 4.81 -8.80 8.92
CA ALA A 218 4.60 -9.11 7.51
C ALA A 218 4.81 -7.90 6.57
N GLY A 219 4.80 -6.67 7.11
CA GLY A 219 5.05 -5.42 6.39
C GLY A 219 6.52 -5.02 6.39
N THR A 220 7.33 -5.63 5.51
CA THR A 220 8.79 -5.42 5.48
C THR A 220 9.26 -4.19 4.69
N ALA A 221 8.36 -3.51 3.99
CA ALA A 221 8.62 -2.32 3.19
C ALA A 221 7.33 -1.50 2.99
N GLN A 222 7.49 -0.28 2.48
CA GLN A 222 6.36 0.56 2.05
C GLN A 222 5.63 -0.06 0.85
N GLY A 223 4.33 0.20 0.74
CA GLY A 223 3.47 -0.28 -0.35
C GLY A 223 3.02 -1.73 -0.25
N ILE A 224 3.28 -2.40 0.89
CA ILE A 224 2.89 -3.81 1.11
C ILE A 224 1.46 -3.89 1.67
N PRO A 225 0.48 -4.42 0.92
CA PRO A 225 -0.82 -4.78 1.50
C PRO A 225 -0.70 -5.93 2.49
N ILE A 226 -1.42 -5.81 3.60
CA ILE A 226 -1.50 -6.79 4.68
C ILE A 226 -2.91 -7.36 4.74
N PHE A 227 -3.03 -8.67 4.87
CA PHE A 227 -4.28 -9.40 4.93
C PHE A 227 -4.36 -10.20 6.23
N ALA A 228 -5.57 -10.35 6.76
CA ALA A 228 -5.87 -11.32 7.80
C ALA A 228 -5.99 -12.73 7.17
N THR A 229 -5.98 -13.76 8.01
CA THR A 229 -6.09 -15.16 7.56
C THR A 229 -7.45 -15.53 6.97
N ASP A 230 -8.48 -14.70 7.17
CA ASP A 230 -9.78 -14.83 6.50
C ASP A 230 -9.78 -14.22 5.07
N GLY A 231 -8.64 -13.70 4.63
CA GLY A 231 -8.43 -13.11 3.30
C GLY A 231 -8.89 -11.66 3.14
N ARG A 232 -9.40 -11.04 4.21
CA ARG A 232 -9.74 -9.60 4.21
C ARG A 232 -8.50 -8.75 4.41
N VAL A 233 -8.50 -7.56 3.81
CA VAL A 233 -7.38 -6.62 3.89
C VAL A 233 -7.39 -5.88 5.23
N VAL A 234 -6.26 -5.89 5.93
CA VAL A 234 -6.02 -5.11 7.15
C VAL A 234 -5.65 -3.67 6.78
N GLY A 235 -4.76 -3.51 5.80
CA GLY A 235 -4.26 -2.21 5.39
C GLY A 235 -3.06 -2.27 4.46
N VAL A 236 -2.37 -1.14 4.31
CA VAL A 236 -1.13 -1.05 3.51
C VAL A 236 -0.01 -0.47 4.38
N THR A 237 1.18 -1.05 4.27
CA THR A 237 2.37 -0.62 5.00
C THR A 237 2.92 0.66 4.40
N LEU A 238 3.07 1.70 5.23
CA LEU A 238 3.53 3.04 4.89
C LEU A 238 4.53 3.51 5.95
N GLU A 239 5.15 4.66 5.75
CA GLU A 239 5.96 5.31 6.77
C GLU A 239 5.08 6.10 7.75
N ARG A 240 5.43 6.11 9.03
CA ARG A 240 4.82 7.03 9.98
C ARG A 240 5.43 8.41 9.81
N ILE A 241 4.60 9.40 9.51
CA ILE A 241 4.98 10.81 9.60
C ILE A 241 4.57 11.32 10.98
N ILE A 242 5.53 11.91 11.70
CA ILE A 242 5.35 12.44 13.05
C ILE A 242 5.83 13.88 13.04
N GLU A 243 4.94 14.83 13.37
CA GLU A 243 5.25 16.27 13.34
C GLU A 243 5.85 16.73 12.00
N ASN A 244 5.26 16.30 10.88
CA ASN A 244 5.74 16.53 9.51
C ASN A 244 7.14 15.98 9.20
N LYS A 245 7.68 15.09 10.04
CA LYS A 245 8.98 14.45 9.85
C LYS A 245 8.82 12.97 9.55
N ARG A 246 9.69 12.51 8.66
CA ARG A 246 9.93 11.11 8.37
C ARG A 246 10.48 10.41 9.60
N SER A 247 9.75 9.45 10.14
CA SER A 247 10.21 8.68 11.30
C SER A 247 11.08 7.48 10.91
N ASN A 248 11.07 7.06 9.64
CA ASN A 248 11.59 5.78 9.16
C ASN A 248 10.97 4.55 9.85
N ILE A 249 9.86 4.71 10.57
CA ILE A 249 9.11 3.64 11.20
C ILE A 249 7.99 3.23 10.25
N LEU A 250 7.89 1.94 9.96
CA LEU A 250 6.78 1.40 9.18
C LEU A 250 5.55 1.20 10.06
N GLY A 251 4.39 1.55 9.51
CA GLY A 251 3.08 1.24 10.08
C GLY A 251 2.11 0.85 8.98
N THR A 252 1.25 -0.13 9.23
CA THR A 252 0.19 -0.52 8.32
C THR A 252 -1.03 0.36 8.60
N LEU A 253 -1.31 1.32 7.71
CA LEU A 253 -2.50 2.17 7.80
C LEU A 253 -3.74 1.33 7.45
N ALA A 254 -4.76 1.39 8.29
CA ALA A 254 -5.99 0.62 8.11
C ALA A 254 -6.66 0.87 6.76
N ALA A 255 -7.18 -0.20 6.15
CA ALA A 255 -7.82 -0.17 4.83
C ALA A 255 -8.96 0.88 4.74
N GLY A 256 -9.78 1.00 5.80
CA GLY A 256 -10.86 1.98 5.85
C GLY A 256 -10.39 3.44 5.82
N SER A 257 -9.24 3.75 6.44
CA SER A 257 -8.67 5.09 6.35
C SER A 257 -8.14 5.39 4.94
N ILE A 258 -7.49 4.42 4.30
CA ILE A 258 -7.01 4.58 2.92
C ILE A 258 -8.19 4.76 1.96
N GLN A 259 -9.27 4.00 2.14
CA GLN A 259 -10.50 4.12 1.36
C GLN A 259 -11.04 5.55 1.37
N ILE A 260 -11.19 6.15 2.55
CA ILE A 260 -11.69 7.53 2.69
C ILE A 260 -10.79 8.53 1.96
N LEU A 261 -9.46 8.37 2.11
CA LEU A 261 -8.50 9.24 1.44
C LEU A 261 -8.53 9.08 -0.09
N ALA A 262 -8.72 7.86 -0.58
CA ALA A 262 -8.82 7.57 -2.00
C ALA A 262 -10.05 8.26 -2.61
N ASP A 263 -11.19 8.18 -1.93
CA ASP A 263 -12.44 8.81 -2.39
C ASP A 263 -12.29 10.34 -2.43
N LEU A 264 -11.67 10.95 -1.41
CA LEU A 264 -11.37 12.38 -1.40
C LEU A 264 -10.39 12.79 -2.52
N ALA A 265 -9.38 11.97 -2.82
CA ALA A 265 -8.44 12.25 -3.90
C ALA A 265 -9.13 12.21 -5.27
N ILE A 266 -9.98 11.20 -5.52
CA ILE A 266 -10.78 11.11 -6.74
C ILE A 266 -11.72 12.31 -6.88
N GLU A 267 -12.41 12.70 -5.80
CA GLU A 267 -13.36 13.81 -5.83
C GLU A 267 -12.66 15.13 -6.19
N ARG A 268 -11.52 15.43 -5.55
CA ARG A 268 -10.73 16.63 -5.83
C ARG A 268 -10.22 16.63 -7.27
N HIS A 269 -9.61 15.53 -7.70
CA HIS A 269 -9.10 15.39 -9.06
C HIS A 269 -10.20 15.57 -10.11
N SER A 270 -11.39 14.99 -9.87
CA SER A 270 -12.53 15.11 -10.79
C SER A 270 -13.05 16.54 -10.88
N LYS A 271 -13.07 17.28 -9.75
CA LYS A 271 -13.46 18.71 -9.71
C LYS A 271 -12.46 19.58 -10.46
N GLU A 272 -11.17 19.34 -10.29
CA GLU A 272 -10.10 20.07 -10.97
C GLU A 272 -10.11 19.81 -12.48
N ALA A 273 -10.30 18.55 -12.90
CA ALA A 273 -10.45 18.19 -14.31
C ALA A 273 -11.71 18.80 -14.94
N GLY A 274 -12.83 18.83 -14.23
CA GLY A 274 -14.07 19.47 -14.69
C GLY A 274 -13.96 21.00 -14.81
N ALA A 275 -13.23 21.65 -13.90
CA ALA A 275 -13.01 23.11 -13.92
C ALA A 275 -12.06 23.56 -15.04
N ALA A 276 -11.24 22.66 -15.59
CA ALA A 276 -10.30 22.95 -16.68
C ALA A 276 -10.97 22.98 -18.08
N THR A 277 -12.27 22.72 -18.19
CA THR A 277 -13.01 22.87 -19.46
C THR A 277 -13.38 24.36 -19.64
N PRO A 278 -12.89 25.07 -20.68
CA PRO A 278 -13.27 26.46 -20.93
C PRO A 278 -14.79 26.59 -21.09
N PRO A 279 -15.42 27.70 -20.66
CA PRO A 279 -16.81 27.96 -20.98
C PRO A 279 -17.00 27.83 -22.50
N ALA A 280 -17.96 26.99 -22.90
CA ALA A 280 -18.35 26.86 -24.30
C ALA A 280 -18.55 28.26 -24.88
N ALA A 281 -17.86 28.56 -25.99
CA ALA A 281 -17.94 29.84 -26.67
C ALA A 281 -19.42 30.21 -26.85
N ALA A 282 -19.80 31.38 -26.32
CA ALA A 282 -21.15 31.90 -26.44
C ALA A 282 -21.56 31.87 -27.93
N PRO A 283 -22.79 31.43 -28.25
CA PRO A 283 -23.24 31.38 -29.63
C PRO A 283 -23.14 32.79 -30.24
N ALA A 284 -22.45 32.87 -31.39
CA ALA A 284 -22.31 34.10 -32.14
C ALA A 284 -23.70 34.69 -32.40
N ALA A 285 -23.89 35.95 -32.01
CA ALA A 285 -25.12 36.69 -32.25
C ALA A 285 -25.44 36.65 -33.77
N PRO A 286 -26.71 36.40 -34.16
CA PRO A 286 -27.08 36.38 -35.57
C PRO A 286 -26.78 37.74 -36.20
N ALA A 287 -26.15 37.71 -37.37
CA ALA A 287 -25.88 38.89 -38.18
C ALA A 287 -27.19 39.63 -38.45
N ALA A 288 -27.24 40.90 -38.05
CA ALA A 288 -28.33 41.78 -38.40
C ALA A 288 -28.40 41.92 -39.93
N GLU A 289 -29.47 41.41 -40.53
CA GLU A 289 -29.85 41.76 -41.89
C GLU A 289 -30.13 43.26 -41.94
N GLY A 290 -29.20 44.01 -42.53
CA GLY A 290 -29.37 45.42 -42.85
C GLY A 290 -30.42 45.57 -43.94
N SER A 291 -31.60 46.03 -43.53
CA SER A 291 -32.60 46.64 -44.41
C SER A 291 -32.31 48.13 -44.60
N SER A 292 -32.48 48.58 -45.84
CA SER A 292 -32.79 49.94 -46.32
C SER A 292 -31.66 50.91 -46.71
N GLY A 293 -31.70 51.31 -48.00
CA GLY A 293 -31.60 52.72 -48.41
C GLY A 293 -30.38 53.11 -49.25
N ASN A 294 -30.42 52.93 -50.57
CA ASN A 294 -30.78 53.98 -51.56
C ASN A 294 -30.75 53.42 -52.99
#